data_AF-A0A443K525-F1
#
_entry.id   AF-A0A443K525-F1
#
_cell.length_a   1.000
_cell.length_b   1.000
_cell.length_c   1.000
_cell.angle_alpha   90.00
_cell.angle_beta   90.00
_cell.angle_gamma   90.00
#
_symmetry.space_group_name_H-M   'P 1'
#
loop_
_entity.id
_entity.type
_entity.pdbx_description
1 polymer ?
#
loop_
_entity_poly.entity_id
_entity_poly.type
_entity_poly.pdbx_seq_one_letter_code
_entity_poly.pdbx_strand_id
1 'polypeptide(L)'
;MPNPDQTLIEQLALAAAGPRAVAFLAARPEVLWSAEIAYQALLAPAHPGPVSLAERHAVAAFAAFLQGDLAVQSHYRGLLRLTMSDRLADTAYIEAEARRATTSGDRIAPPRLRPMIRETLGPRLSAALDHAGALALRPDLASGDGLRAAGWQDGAAAILSRIVALVAFQGVLIGGLRACLDAVSGDVSERVA
;
A
#
# COMPACT_ATOMS: atom_id res chain seq x y z
N MET A 1 11.68 19.76 -4.56
CA MET A 1 11.93 18.36 -4.94
C MET A 1 12.18 17.56 -3.67
N PRO A 2 11.73 16.30 -3.57
CA PRO A 2 12.11 15.44 -2.44
C PRO A 2 13.64 15.35 -2.38
N ASN A 3 14.19 15.37 -1.16
CA ASN A 3 15.62 15.25 -0.92
C ASN A 3 16.07 13.82 -1.27
N PRO A 4 17.05 13.60 -2.18
CA PRO A 4 17.51 12.25 -2.53
C PRO A 4 18.07 11.44 -1.35
N ASP A 5 18.40 12.10 -0.23
CA ASP A 5 18.89 11.44 0.98
C ASP A 5 17.78 10.96 1.94
N GLN A 6 16.50 11.25 1.64
CA GLN A 6 15.37 10.86 2.50
C GLN A 6 14.72 9.56 2.06
N THR A 7 14.54 8.65 3.03
CA THR A 7 13.78 7.41 2.83
C THR A 7 12.31 7.69 2.53
N LEU A 8 11.63 6.73 1.91
CA LEU A 8 10.20 6.86 1.62
C LEU A 8 9.38 7.10 2.90
N ILE A 9 9.72 6.47 4.03
CA ILE A 9 9.01 6.67 5.29
C ILE A 9 9.12 8.12 5.75
N GLU A 10 10.28 8.74 5.63
CA GLU A 10 10.47 10.15 5.97
C GLU A 10 9.67 11.07 5.03
N GLN A 11 9.63 10.76 3.74
CA GLN A 11 8.81 11.49 2.77
C GLN A 11 7.31 11.40 3.09
N LEU A 12 6.83 10.19 3.43
CA LEU A 12 5.45 9.97 3.85
C LEU A 12 5.14 10.69 5.17
N ALA A 13 6.05 10.65 6.15
CA ALA A 13 5.90 11.34 7.43
C ALA A 13 5.85 12.86 7.24
N LEU A 14 6.71 13.41 6.38
CA LEU A 14 6.70 14.82 6.02
C LEU A 14 5.36 15.22 5.38
N ALA A 15 4.85 14.42 4.45
CA ALA A 15 3.58 14.68 3.78
C ALA A 15 2.37 14.57 4.74
N ALA A 16 2.41 13.65 5.71
CA ALA A 16 1.31 13.39 6.62
C ALA A 16 1.26 14.31 7.84
N ALA A 17 2.42 14.66 8.41
CA ALA A 17 2.54 15.32 9.71
C ALA A 17 3.69 16.35 9.82
N GLY A 18 4.33 16.68 8.69
CA GLY A 18 5.30 17.77 8.60
C GLY A 18 6.69 17.46 9.20
N PRO A 19 7.57 18.47 9.31
CA PRO A 19 8.98 18.27 9.66
C PRO A 19 9.23 17.67 11.05
N ARG A 20 8.32 17.90 12.02
CA ARG A 20 8.44 17.32 13.37
C ARG A 20 8.36 15.79 13.35
N ALA A 21 7.57 15.24 12.43
CA ALA A 21 7.45 13.79 12.24
C ALA A 21 8.77 13.18 11.74
N VAL A 22 9.43 13.86 10.79
CA VAL A 22 10.75 13.47 10.29
C VAL A 22 11.79 13.51 11.42
N ALA A 23 11.82 14.57 12.22
CA ALA A 23 12.74 14.69 13.35
C ALA A 23 12.54 13.58 14.40
N PHE A 24 11.31 13.14 14.64
CA PHE A 24 11.02 12.03 15.55
C PHE A 24 11.56 10.69 15.03
N LEU A 25 11.53 10.48 13.71
CA LEU A 25 12.03 9.27 13.07
C LEU A 25 13.56 9.23 12.97
N ALA A 26 14.23 10.38 12.91
CA ALA A 26 15.69 10.50 12.78
C ALA A 26 16.48 9.76 13.89
N ALA A 27 15.85 9.50 15.04
CA ALA A 27 16.43 8.68 16.11
C ALA A 27 16.52 7.17 15.78
N ARG A 28 16.01 6.70 14.63
CA ARG A 28 15.92 5.27 14.27
C ARG A 28 16.45 4.98 12.83
N PRO A 29 17.69 5.37 12.50
CA PRO A 29 18.20 5.29 11.13
C PRO A 29 18.23 3.87 10.55
N GLU A 30 18.58 2.87 11.34
CA GLU A 30 18.63 1.46 10.90
C GLU A 30 17.26 0.92 10.46
N VAL A 31 16.20 1.34 11.16
CA VAL A 31 14.82 0.93 10.83
C VAL A 31 14.37 1.58 9.53
N LEU A 32 14.67 2.86 9.36
CA LEU A 32 14.36 3.60 8.13
C LEU A 32 15.10 2.99 6.93
N TRP A 33 16.40 2.71 7.08
CA TRP A 33 17.22 2.13 6.03
C TRP A 33 16.76 0.71 5.65
N SER A 34 16.47 -0.14 6.64
CA SER A 34 15.96 -1.49 6.39
C SER A 34 14.61 -1.47 5.65
N ALA A 35 13.73 -0.54 6.02
CA ALA A 35 12.45 -0.35 5.34
C ALA A 35 12.63 0.18 3.91
N GLU A 36 13.60 1.07 3.68
CA GLU A 36 13.93 1.59 2.35
C GLU A 36 14.44 0.47 1.44
N ILE A 37 15.35 -0.38 1.93
CA ILE A 37 15.81 -1.56 1.17
C ILE A 37 14.62 -2.46 0.79
N ALA A 38 13.71 -2.73 1.73
CA ALA A 38 12.54 -3.54 1.47
C ALA A 38 11.62 -2.90 0.41
N TYR A 39 11.42 -1.58 0.49
CA TYR A 39 10.67 -0.81 -0.50
C TYR A 39 11.30 -0.92 -1.89
N GLN A 40 12.59 -0.62 -2.02
CA GLN A 40 13.29 -0.68 -3.31
C GLN A 40 13.26 -2.08 -3.91
N ALA A 41 13.51 -3.12 -3.10
CA ALA A 41 13.50 -4.50 -3.55
C ALA A 41 12.11 -4.97 -4.05
N LEU A 42 11.03 -4.44 -3.48
CA LEU A 42 9.67 -4.87 -3.81
C LEU A 42 9.00 -3.99 -4.88
N LEU A 43 9.27 -2.69 -4.89
CA LEU A 43 8.56 -1.69 -5.69
C LEU A 43 9.43 -1.01 -6.75
N ALA A 44 10.75 -1.18 -6.72
CA ALA A 44 11.65 -0.74 -7.79
C ALA A 44 12.72 -1.78 -8.14
N PRO A 45 12.37 -3.08 -8.28
CA PRO A 45 13.38 -4.09 -8.59
C PRO A 45 13.97 -3.89 -9.98
N ALA A 46 15.30 -3.94 -10.10
CA ALA A 46 15.99 -3.93 -11.40
C ALA A 46 15.54 -5.07 -12.32
N HIS A 47 15.20 -6.22 -11.73
CA HIS A 47 14.65 -7.39 -12.44
C HIS A 47 13.34 -7.82 -11.75
N PRO A 48 12.17 -7.42 -12.27
CA PRO A 48 10.88 -7.69 -11.62
C PRO A 48 10.51 -9.17 -11.48
N GLY A 49 11.10 -10.04 -12.31
CA GLY A 49 10.84 -11.48 -12.28
C GLY A 49 9.37 -11.82 -12.58
N PRO A 50 8.71 -12.70 -11.81
CA PRO A 50 7.38 -13.25 -12.14
C PRO A 50 6.21 -12.28 -11.91
N VAL A 51 6.47 -11.12 -11.30
CA VAL A 51 5.47 -10.07 -11.02
C VAL A 51 6.00 -8.78 -11.65
N SER A 52 5.29 -8.28 -12.66
CA SER A 52 5.67 -7.05 -13.36
C SER A 52 5.60 -5.83 -12.43
N LEU A 53 6.29 -4.75 -12.80
CA LEU A 53 6.28 -3.51 -12.03
C LEU A 53 4.87 -2.91 -11.91
N ALA A 54 4.09 -2.96 -12.99
CA ALA A 54 2.69 -2.50 -12.99
C ALA A 54 1.80 -3.31 -12.04
N GLU A 55 1.95 -4.64 -12.01
CA GLU A 55 1.20 -5.51 -11.07
C GLU A 55 1.57 -5.21 -9.61
N ARG A 56 2.86 -4.99 -9.32
CA ARG A 56 3.34 -4.62 -7.98
C ARG A 56 2.74 -3.30 -7.52
N HIS A 57 2.75 -2.28 -8.38
CA HIS A 57 2.17 -0.98 -8.08
C HIS A 57 0.64 -1.02 -7.96
N ALA A 58 -0.04 -1.82 -8.77
CA ALA A 58 -1.49 -2.01 -8.66
C ALA A 58 -1.86 -2.63 -7.31
N VAL A 59 -1.14 -3.66 -6.87
CA VAL A 59 -1.35 -4.31 -5.57
C VAL A 59 -1.02 -3.36 -4.43
N ALA A 60 0.07 -2.61 -4.52
CA ALA A 60 0.47 -1.66 -3.50
C ALA A 60 -0.54 -0.51 -3.35
N ALA A 61 -1.00 0.06 -4.47
CA ALA A 61 -2.04 1.08 -4.47
C ALA A 61 -3.35 0.54 -3.90
N PHE A 62 -3.81 -0.63 -4.35
CA PHE A 62 -5.03 -1.26 -3.83
C PHE A 62 -4.94 -1.45 -2.31
N ALA A 63 -3.84 -1.99 -1.80
CA ALA A 63 -3.62 -2.14 -0.36
C ALA A 63 -3.61 -0.80 0.38
N ALA A 64 -2.97 0.24 -0.17
CA ALA A 64 -2.95 1.57 0.42
C ALA A 64 -4.36 2.19 0.52
N PHE A 65 -5.20 1.99 -0.50
CA PHE A 65 -6.59 2.44 -0.47
C PHE A 65 -7.43 1.69 0.55
N LEU A 66 -7.19 0.39 0.75
CA LEU A 66 -7.88 -0.38 1.79
C LEU A 66 -7.53 0.12 3.20
N GLN A 67 -6.32 0.63 3.40
CA GLN A 67 -5.81 1.05 4.72
C GLN A 67 -6.19 2.47 5.12
N GLY A 68 -6.40 3.37 4.16
CA GLY A 68 -7.02 4.66 4.45
C GLY A 68 -6.08 5.84 4.73
N ASP A 69 -4.77 5.66 4.87
CA ASP A 69 -3.85 6.80 5.05
C ASP A 69 -3.66 7.60 3.75
N LEU A 70 -3.89 8.92 3.80
CA LEU A 70 -3.92 9.78 2.61
C LEU A 70 -2.54 10.02 1.99
N ALA A 71 -1.48 10.11 2.80
CA ALA A 71 -0.13 10.30 2.28
C ALA A 71 0.35 9.02 1.58
N VAL A 72 0.11 7.87 2.21
CA VAL A 72 0.43 6.55 1.64
C VAL A 72 -0.37 6.29 0.36
N GLN A 73 -1.68 6.56 0.35
CA GLN A 73 -2.51 6.47 -0.86
C GLN A 73 -2.00 7.34 -2.00
N SER A 74 -1.62 8.59 -1.70
CA SER A 74 -1.18 9.53 -2.72
C SER A 74 0.12 9.08 -3.39
N HIS A 75 1.06 8.54 -2.61
CA HIS A 75 2.28 7.95 -3.12
C HIS A 75 2.02 6.77 -4.07
N TYR A 76 1.29 5.75 -3.58
CA TYR A 76 1.07 4.54 -4.38
C TYR A 76 0.14 4.77 -5.58
N ARG A 77 -0.80 5.71 -5.50
CA ARG A 77 -1.54 6.21 -6.69
C ARG A 77 -0.59 6.75 -7.75
N GLY A 78 0.39 7.56 -7.34
CA GLY A 78 1.38 8.12 -8.26
C GLY A 78 2.15 7.03 -9.00
N LEU A 79 2.64 6.03 -8.26
CA LEU A 79 3.35 4.88 -8.84
C LEU A 79 2.46 4.06 -9.79
N LEU A 80 1.21 3.79 -9.40
CA LEU A 80 0.25 3.07 -10.24
C LEU A 80 0.02 3.79 -11.57
N ARG A 81 -0.29 5.09 -11.52
CA ARG A 81 -0.52 5.92 -12.71
C ARG A 81 0.72 6.02 -13.60
N LEU A 82 1.90 6.04 -13.01
CA LEU A 82 3.16 6.06 -13.76
C LEU A 82 3.34 4.76 -14.55
N THR A 83 3.15 3.60 -13.91
CA THR A 83 3.35 2.30 -14.58
C THR A 83 2.21 1.83 -15.47
N MET A 84 1.02 2.41 -15.30
CA MET A 84 -0.16 2.12 -16.12
C MET A 84 -0.60 3.37 -16.90
N SER A 85 0.35 4.15 -17.41
CA SER A 85 0.10 5.40 -18.14
C SER A 85 -0.83 5.23 -19.33
N ASP A 86 -0.79 4.07 -19.99
CA ASP A 86 -1.57 3.78 -21.19
C ASP A 86 -2.96 3.21 -20.85
N ARG A 87 -3.22 2.96 -19.55
CA ARG A 87 -4.43 2.32 -19.02
C ARG A 87 -4.96 3.10 -17.82
N LEU A 88 -4.99 4.43 -17.90
CA LEU A 88 -5.40 5.29 -16.77
C LEU A 88 -6.82 4.97 -16.25
N ALA A 89 -7.74 4.56 -17.12
CA ALA A 89 -9.08 4.14 -16.70
C ALA A 89 -9.03 2.97 -15.70
N ASP A 90 -8.14 2.00 -15.91
CA ASP A 90 -7.95 0.86 -15.02
C ASP A 90 -7.46 1.29 -13.64
N THR A 91 -6.61 2.30 -13.58
CA THR A 91 -6.13 2.84 -12.30
C THR A 91 -7.29 3.35 -11.46
N ALA A 92 -8.24 4.06 -12.08
CA ALA A 92 -9.45 4.55 -11.40
C ALA A 92 -10.36 3.40 -10.95
N TYR A 93 -10.48 2.34 -11.74
CA TYR A 93 -11.25 1.14 -11.35
C TYR A 93 -10.65 0.44 -10.14
N ILE A 94 -9.32 0.32 -10.07
CA ILE A 94 -8.62 -0.27 -8.92
C ILE A 94 -8.89 0.54 -7.65
N GLU A 95 -8.77 1.88 -7.70
CA GLU A 95 -9.07 2.73 -6.54
C GLU A 95 -10.54 2.61 -6.10
N ALA A 96 -11.47 2.61 -7.05
CA ALA A 96 -12.90 2.52 -6.77
C ALA A 96 -13.27 1.20 -6.12
N GLU A 97 -12.68 0.08 -6.57
CA GLU A 97 -12.92 -1.23 -5.97
C GLU A 97 -12.35 -1.35 -4.55
N ALA A 98 -11.18 -0.78 -4.28
CA ALA A 98 -10.63 -0.75 -2.93
C ALA A 98 -11.54 0.02 -1.96
N ARG A 99 -12.01 1.22 -2.34
CA ARG A 99 -12.95 2.03 -1.54
C ARG A 99 -14.29 1.35 -1.34
N ARG A 100 -14.76 0.61 -2.36
CA ARG A 100 -15.98 -0.20 -2.23
C ARG A 100 -15.77 -1.30 -1.19
N ALA A 101 -14.65 -2.01 -1.25
CA ALA A 101 -14.36 -3.12 -0.35
C ALA A 101 -14.35 -2.68 1.13
N THR A 102 -13.86 -1.48 1.45
CA THR A 102 -13.89 -0.95 2.83
C THR A 102 -15.28 -0.53 3.30
N THR A 103 -16.20 -0.20 2.38
CA THR A 103 -17.55 0.30 2.69
C THR A 103 -18.61 -0.81 2.70
N SER A 104 -18.33 -1.96 2.07
CA SER A 104 -19.31 -3.02 1.82
C SER A 104 -19.86 -3.70 3.08
N GLY A 105 -19.21 -3.54 4.25
CA GLY A 105 -19.68 -4.06 5.54
C GLY A 105 -19.67 -5.59 5.69
N ASP A 106 -19.59 -6.35 4.59
CA ASP A 106 -19.41 -7.80 4.61
C ASP A 106 -17.99 -8.14 5.09
N ARG A 107 -17.93 -8.55 6.36
CA ARG A 107 -16.70 -9.01 7.00
C ARG A 107 -16.58 -10.53 6.96
N ILE A 108 -17.54 -11.26 6.40
CA ILE A 108 -17.60 -12.73 6.46
C ILE A 108 -16.78 -13.37 5.35
N ALA A 109 -16.76 -12.77 4.16
CA ALA A 109 -15.94 -13.23 3.02
C ALA A 109 -14.83 -12.22 2.68
N PRO A 110 -13.69 -12.67 2.11
CA PRO A 110 -12.71 -11.75 1.57
C PRO A 110 -13.33 -10.95 0.40
N PRO A 111 -12.99 -9.66 0.25
CA PRO A 111 -13.52 -8.86 -0.83
C PRO A 111 -13.13 -9.47 -2.18
N ARG A 112 -14.10 -9.54 -3.09
CA ARG A 112 -13.88 -9.91 -4.49
C ARG A 112 -14.16 -8.72 -5.39
N LEU A 113 -13.34 -8.55 -6.42
CA LEU A 113 -13.63 -7.59 -7.50
C LEU A 113 -14.96 -7.94 -8.18
N ARG A 114 -15.71 -6.90 -8.55
CA ARG A 114 -16.96 -7.07 -9.32
C ARG A 114 -16.68 -7.69 -10.70
N PRO A 115 -17.60 -8.50 -11.25
CA PRO A 115 -17.42 -9.18 -12.54
C PRO A 115 -16.98 -8.26 -13.68
N MET A 116 -17.65 -7.12 -13.84
CA MET A 116 -17.30 -6.10 -14.84
C MET A 116 -15.85 -5.61 -14.73
N ILE A 117 -15.36 -5.38 -13.51
CA ILE A 117 -13.98 -4.93 -13.30
C ILE A 117 -13.00 -6.07 -13.59
N ARG A 118 -13.36 -7.32 -13.26
CA ARG A 118 -12.56 -8.50 -13.58
C ARG A 118 -12.40 -8.67 -15.09
N GLU A 119 -13.44 -8.44 -15.86
CA GLU A 119 -13.40 -8.49 -17.33
C GLU A 119 -12.45 -7.43 -17.89
N THR A 120 -12.50 -6.20 -17.37
CA THR A 120 -11.61 -5.11 -17.80
C THR A 120 -10.14 -5.33 -17.43
N LEU A 121 -9.86 -5.72 -16.18
CA LEU A 121 -8.49 -5.90 -15.68
C LEU A 121 -7.87 -7.26 -16.08
N GLY A 122 -8.70 -8.18 -16.55
CA GLY A 122 -8.31 -9.54 -16.87
C GLY A 122 -8.12 -10.42 -15.62
N PRO A 123 -8.09 -11.75 -15.80
CA PRO A 123 -8.11 -12.72 -14.69
C PRO A 123 -6.86 -12.64 -13.81
N ARG A 124 -5.69 -12.37 -14.40
CA ARG A 124 -4.41 -12.37 -13.71
C ARG A 124 -4.28 -11.25 -12.67
N LEU A 125 -4.45 -10.00 -13.09
CA LEU A 125 -4.41 -8.85 -12.18
C LEU A 125 -5.56 -8.92 -11.17
N SER A 126 -6.75 -9.34 -11.61
CA SER A 126 -7.90 -9.50 -10.71
C SER A 126 -7.61 -10.48 -9.56
N ALA A 127 -6.97 -11.61 -9.85
CA ALA A 127 -6.60 -12.57 -8.82
C ALA A 127 -5.57 -11.98 -7.82
N ALA A 128 -4.63 -11.15 -8.28
CA ALA A 128 -3.69 -10.46 -7.40
C ALA A 128 -4.38 -9.44 -6.48
N LEU A 129 -5.33 -8.67 -7.00
CA LEU A 129 -6.09 -7.70 -6.20
C LEU A 129 -7.03 -8.38 -5.21
N ASP A 130 -7.70 -9.47 -5.59
CA ASP A 130 -8.48 -10.29 -4.67
C ASP A 130 -7.61 -10.86 -3.55
N HIS A 131 -6.41 -11.35 -3.87
CA HIS A 131 -5.46 -11.86 -2.88
C HIS A 131 -5.00 -10.76 -1.92
N ALA A 132 -4.69 -9.57 -2.45
CA ALA A 132 -4.33 -8.40 -1.64
C ALA A 132 -5.48 -7.96 -0.71
N GLY A 133 -6.71 -7.95 -1.22
CA GLY A 133 -7.90 -7.64 -0.44
C GLY A 133 -8.15 -8.67 0.68
N ALA A 134 -7.98 -9.95 0.39
CA ALA A 134 -8.05 -11.00 1.40
C ALA A 134 -6.99 -10.80 2.49
N LEU A 135 -5.72 -10.59 2.14
CA LEU A 135 -4.66 -10.34 3.13
C LEU A 135 -4.91 -9.11 4.00
N ALA A 136 -5.43 -8.03 3.40
CA ALA A 136 -5.66 -6.78 4.12
C ALA A 136 -6.87 -6.85 5.07
N LEU A 137 -7.95 -7.54 4.68
CA LEU A 137 -9.21 -7.51 5.42
C LEU A 137 -9.56 -8.81 6.15
N ARG A 138 -9.10 -9.97 5.64
CA ARG A 138 -9.37 -11.34 6.13
C ARG A 138 -8.14 -12.25 5.95
N PRO A 139 -7.01 -11.94 6.61
CA PRO A 139 -5.77 -12.68 6.43
C PRO A 139 -5.90 -14.16 6.79
N ASP A 140 -6.82 -14.51 7.68
CA ASP A 140 -7.17 -15.87 8.06
C ASP A 140 -7.77 -16.71 6.90
N LEU A 141 -8.34 -16.05 5.91
CA LEU A 141 -8.92 -16.68 4.70
C LEU A 141 -8.08 -16.45 3.45
N ALA A 142 -6.92 -15.80 3.55
CA ALA A 142 -6.07 -15.55 2.40
C ALA A 142 -5.41 -16.84 1.92
N SER A 143 -5.61 -17.18 0.65
CA SER A 143 -4.98 -18.33 0.00
C SER A 143 -4.34 -17.96 -1.33
N GLY A 144 -3.38 -18.78 -1.77
CA GLY A 144 -2.72 -18.64 -3.07
C GLY A 144 -3.47 -19.31 -4.23
N ASP A 145 -4.60 -19.98 -3.96
CA ASP A 145 -5.27 -20.86 -4.93
C ASP A 145 -5.80 -20.08 -6.14
N GLY A 146 -6.38 -18.90 -5.89
CA GLY A 146 -6.84 -17.99 -6.95
C GLY A 146 -5.69 -17.49 -7.82
N LEU A 147 -4.50 -17.27 -7.24
CA LEU A 147 -3.31 -16.91 -8.00
C LEU A 147 -2.86 -18.07 -8.88
N ARG A 148 -2.78 -19.29 -8.34
CA ARG A 148 -2.41 -20.48 -9.12
C ARG A 148 -3.38 -20.73 -10.27
N ALA A 149 -4.69 -20.62 -10.03
CA ALA A 149 -5.71 -20.76 -11.06
C ALA A 149 -5.59 -19.69 -12.17
N ALA A 150 -5.11 -18.50 -11.83
CA ALA A 150 -4.82 -17.43 -12.78
C ALA A 150 -3.44 -17.53 -13.46
N GLY A 151 -2.73 -18.65 -13.28
CA GLY A 151 -1.43 -18.91 -13.93
C GLY A 151 -0.26 -18.10 -13.36
N TRP A 152 -0.35 -17.65 -12.10
CA TRP A 152 0.78 -17.04 -11.42
C TRP A 152 1.89 -18.07 -11.18
N GLN A 153 3.13 -17.68 -11.45
CA GLN A 153 4.32 -18.51 -11.24
C GLN A 153 4.65 -18.66 -9.76
N ASP A 154 5.44 -19.68 -9.42
CA ASP A 154 5.91 -19.92 -8.07
C ASP A 154 6.64 -18.70 -7.49
N GLY A 155 6.43 -18.44 -6.20
CA GLY A 155 7.00 -17.28 -5.50
C GLY A 155 6.27 -15.95 -5.71
N ALA A 156 5.41 -15.81 -6.73
CA ALA A 156 4.64 -14.59 -6.94
C ALA A 156 3.74 -14.24 -5.75
N ALA A 157 3.07 -15.24 -5.16
CA ALA A 157 2.25 -15.04 -3.96
C ALA A 157 3.05 -14.43 -2.80
N ALA A 158 4.26 -14.93 -2.54
CA ALA A 158 5.12 -14.41 -1.49
C ALA A 158 5.54 -12.94 -1.75
N ILE A 159 5.82 -12.59 -3.01
CA ILE A 159 6.12 -11.21 -3.41
C ILE A 159 4.92 -10.30 -3.15
N LEU A 160 3.73 -10.71 -3.61
CA LEU A 160 2.49 -9.95 -3.43
C LEU A 160 2.15 -9.74 -1.94
N SER A 161 2.25 -10.79 -1.12
CA SER A 161 2.02 -10.70 0.31
C SER A 161 2.99 -9.75 1.01
N ARG A 162 4.27 -9.76 0.62
CA ARG A 162 5.28 -8.85 1.16
C ARG A 162 5.00 -7.40 0.80
N ILE A 163 4.49 -7.14 -0.40
CA ILE A 163 4.05 -5.79 -0.80
C ILE A 163 2.90 -5.33 0.11
N VAL A 164 1.87 -6.16 0.31
CA VAL A 164 0.74 -5.82 1.18
C VAL A 164 1.20 -5.55 2.61
N ALA A 165 2.11 -6.38 3.13
CA ALA A 165 2.69 -6.21 4.47
C ALA A 165 3.51 -4.92 4.60
N LEU A 166 4.33 -4.59 3.61
CA LEU A 166 5.11 -3.34 3.58
C LEU A 166 4.19 -2.12 3.62
N VAL A 167 3.15 -2.12 2.78
CA VAL A 167 2.19 -1.01 2.70
C VAL A 167 1.44 -0.87 4.02
N ALA A 168 1.01 -1.99 4.63
CA ALA A 168 0.38 -2.01 5.96
C ALA A 168 1.27 -1.42 7.05
N PHE A 169 2.53 -1.85 7.07
CA PHE A 169 3.52 -1.31 8.00
C PHE A 169 3.66 0.21 7.84
N GLN A 170 3.79 0.71 6.61
CA GLN A 170 3.88 2.15 6.35
C GLN A 170 2.61 2.89 6.81
N GLY A 171 1.42 2.39 6.48
CA GLY A 171 0.15 3.01 6.88
C GLY A 171 0.00 3.09 8.41
N VAL A 172 0.27 2.00 9.12
CA VAL A 172 0.21 1.96 10.59
C VAL A 172 1.24 2.91 11.21
N LEU A 173 2.48 2.90 10.71
CA LEU A 173 3.54 3.75 11.22
C LEU A 173 3.20 5.24 11.08
N ILE A 174 2.76 5.66 9.89
CA ILE A 174 2.42 7.05 9.61
C ILE A 174 1.18 7.49 10.41
N GLY A 175 0.15 6.65 10.47
CA GLY A 175 -1.04 6.92 11.27
C GLY A 175 -0.73 7.06 12.77
N GLY A 176 0.08 6.16 13.32
CA GLY A 176 0.52 6.20 14.72
C GLY A 176 1.37 7.42 15.03
N LEU A 177 2.32 7.77 14.14
CA LEU A 177 3.17 8.95 14.30
C LEU A 177 2.34 10.24 14.37
N ARG A 178 1.36 10.40 13.47
CA ARG A 178 0.44 11.54 13.50
C ARG A 178 -0.34 11.61 14.82
N ALA A 179 -0.92 10.49 15.25
CA ALA A 179 -1.67 10.43 16.50
C ALA A 179 -0.81 10.81 17.73
N CYS A 180 0.44 10.36 17.80
CA CYS A 180 1.36 10.75 18.87
C CYS A 180 1.67 12.26 18.86
N LEU A 181 1.90 12.85 17.69
CA LEU A 181 2.23 14.28 17.57
C LEU A 181 1.03 15.19 17.89
N ASP A 182 -0.16 14.77 17.51
CA ASP A 182 -1.41 15.48 17.84
C ASP A 182 -1.64 15.47 19.36
N ALA A 183 -1.42 14.33 20.02
CA ALA A 183 -1.54 14.20 21.47
C ALA A 183 -0.55 15.09 22.24
N VAL A 184 0.71 15.15 21.79
CA VAL A 184 1.73 16.03 22.40
C VAL A 184 1.39 17.51 22.21
N SER A 185 0.77 17.88 21.09
CA SER A 185 0.37 19.26 20.82
C SER A 185 -0.87 19.70 21.64
N GLY A 186 -1.77 18.76 21.94
CA GLY A 186 -2.92 18.97 22.82
C GLY A 186 -2.53 19.23 24.28
N ASP A 187 -1.65 18.40 24.85
CA ASP A 187 -1.18 18.54 26.26
C ASP A 187 -0.45 19.89 26.49
N VAL A 188 0.29 20.38 25.48
CA VAL A 188 0.94 21.71 25.58
C VAL A 188 -0.08 22.85 25.57
N SER A 189 -1.20 22.72 24.85
CA SER A 189 -2.23 23.76 24.80
C SER A 189 -3.09 23.81 26.07
N GLU A 190 -3.33 22.65 26.70
CA GLU A 190 -4.09 22.54 27.95
C GLU A 190 -3.30 23.00 29.19
N ARG A 191 -1.97 22.90 29.16
CA ARG A 191 -1.09 23.39 30.26
C ARG A 191 -0.82 24.90 30.24
N VAL A 192 -1.13 25.57 29.14
CA VAL A 192 -0.89 27.02 28.95
C VAL A 192 -2.18 27.83 29.13
N ALA A 193 -3.32 27.17 29.27
CA ALA A 193 -4.62 27.76 29.63
C ALA A 193 -4.84 27.73 31.15
#